data_AF-A0A7R9EB62-F1
#
_entry.id   AF-A0A7R9EB62-F1
#
_cell.length_a   1.000
_cell.length_b   1.000
_cell.length_c   1.000
_cell.angle_alpha   90.00
_cell.angle_beta   90.00
_cell.angle_gamma   90.00
#
_symmetry.space_group_name_H-M   'P 1'
#
loop_
_entity.id
_entity.type
_entity.pdbx_description
1 polymer ?
#
loop_
_entity_poly.entity_id
_entity_poly.type
_entity_poly.pdbx_seq_one_letter_code
_entity_poly.pdbx_strand_id
1 'polypeptide(L)' 'MASLVLTDSSQLTSDSQHLGDKFRLVLATTLREDGYPDSGEWNPMDTEGSRADSFEYVMYGKIYRIEGDESALEPSSRL' A
#
# COMPACT_ATOMS: atom_id res chain seq x y z
N MET A 1 16.38 3.00 -9.07
CA MET A 1 15.10 3.73 -9.22
C MET A 1 13.99 2.70 -9.07
N ALA A 2 12.99 2.94 -8.24
CA ALA A 2 11.81 2.08 -8.15
C ALA A 2 10.71 2.65 -9.06
N SER A 3 10.13 1.81 -9.92
CA SER A 3 8.97 2.16 -10.74
C SER A 3 7.71 1.56 -10.13
N LEU A 4 6.63 2.33 -10.08
CA LEU A 4 5.34 1.90 -9.56
C LEU A 4 4.28 2.09 -10.64
N VAL A 5 3.49 1.04 -10.89
CA VAL A 5 2.31 1.07 -11.76
C VAL A 5 1.11 0.70 -10.91
N LEU A 6 0.11 1.58 -10.87
CA LEU A 6 -1.13 1.40 -10.12
C LEU A 6 -2.31 1.55 -11.07
N THR A 7 -3.34 0.74 -10.85
CA THR A 7 -4.66 0.96 -11.44
C THR A 7 -5.55 1.53 -10.35
N ASP A 8 -6.13 2.70 -10.59
CA ASP A 8 -7.05 3.41 -9.70
C ASP A 8 -8.47 3.42 -10.30
N SER A 9 -9.48 3.62 -9.45
CA SER A 9 -10.85 3.96 -9.89
C SER A 9 -11.08 5.47 -9.73
N SER A 10 -10.92 6.20 -10.82
CA SER A 10 -11.00 7.67 -10.90
C SER A 10 -12.32 8.29 -10.40
N GLN A 11 -13.33 7.48 -10.11
CA GLN A 11 -14.63 7.90 -9.60
C GLN A 11 -14.66 8.00 -8.06
N LEU A 12 -13.63 7.50 -7.37
CA LEU A 12 -13.62 7.41 -5.90
C LEU A 12 -12.81 8.53 -5.24
N THR A 13 -11.93 9.20 -5.97
CA THR A 13 -11.14 10.34 -5.46
C THR A 13 -11.79 11.66 -5.90
N SER A 14 -11.92 12.60 -4.95
CA SER A 14 -12.49 13.93 -5.25
C SER A 14 -11.53 14.78 -6.08
N ASP A 15 -10.24 14.53 -5.97
CA ASP A 15 -9.20 15.14 -6.79
C ASP A 15 -8.82 14.20 -7.93
N SER A 16 -8.95 14.71 -9.15
CA SER A 16 -8.38 14.09 -10.34
C SER A 16 -6.86 14.06 -10.15
N GLN A 17 -6.24 12.89 -10.07
CA GLN A 17 -4.77 12.79 -10.02
C GLN A 17 -4.20 13.35 -11.33
N HIS A 18 -3.39 14.40 -11.25
CA HIS A 18 -2.78 15.02 -12.42
C HIS A 18 -1.37 14.48 -12.66
N LEU A 19 -0.95 14.52 -13.93
CA LEU A 19 0.40 14.13 -14.31
C LEU A 19 1.42 15.06 -13.61
N GLY A 20 2.27 14.48 -12.76
CA GLY A 20 3.29 15.19 -12.01
C GLY A 20 2.99 15.37 -10.51
N ASP A 21 1.79 14.97 -10.05
CA ASP A 21 1.45 15.00 -8.64
C ASP A 21 2.35 14.09 -7.81
N LYS A 22 2.69 14.55 -6.61
CA LYS A 22 3.46 13.80 -5.62
C LYS A 22 2.50 13.32 -4.55
N PHE A 23 2.52 12.02 -4.28
CA PHE A 23 1.69 11.40 -3.25
C PHE A 23 2.54 10.60 -2.26
N ARG A 24 1.99 10.41 -1.07
CA ARG A 24 2.56 9.51 -0.05
C ARG A 24 1.90 8.14 -0.21
N LEU A 25 2.72 7.11 -0.46
CA LEU A 25 2.28 5.72 -0.45
C LEU A 25 2.75 5.02 0.83
N VAL A 26 1.85 4.32 1.50
CA VAL A 26 2.17 3.43 2.62
C VAL A 26 1.52 2.07 2.35
N LEU A 27 2.30 1.01 2.53
CA LEU A 27 1.80 -0.37 2.54
C LEU A 27 1.72 -0.84 4.00
N ALA A 28 0.58 -1.37 4.41
CA ALA A 28 0.34 -1.88 5.74
C ALA A 28 -0.40 -3.22 5.69
N THR A 29 -0.11 -4.10 6.65
CA THR A 29 -0.79 -5.40 6.81
C THR A 29 -2.02 -5.34 7.70
N THR A 30 -2.26 -4.20 8.36
CA THR A 30 -3.38 -3.95 9.29
C THR A 30 -3.71 -2.46 9.29
N LEU A 31 -4.99 -2.12 9.47
CA LEU A 31 -5.46 -0.75 9.66
C LEU A 31 -5.34 -0.27 11.11
N ARG A 32 -5.13 -1.20 12.05
CA ARG A 32 -4.99 -0.89 13.47
C ARG A 32 -3.66 -0.19 13.73
N GLU A 33 -3.71 0.86 14.54
CA GLU A 33 -2.51 1.62 14.91
C GLU A 33 -1.61 0.86 15.90
N ASP A 34 -2.20 -0.05 16.69
CA ASP A 34 -1.52 -0.90 17.66
C ASP A 34 -0.63 -2.00 17.03
N GLY A 35 -0.73 -2.21 15.71
CA GLY A 35 0.03 -3.22 14.99
C GLY A 35 -0.48 -4.65 15.17
N TYR A 36 -1.63 -4.85 15.81
CA TYR A 36 -2.23 -6.18 15.93
C TYR A 36 -2.62 -6.71 14.53
N PRO A 37 -2.39 -8.01 14.25
CA PRO A 37 -2.74 -8.59 12.95
C PRO A 37 -4.22 -8.40 12.63
N ASP A 38 -4.48 -8.19 11.34
CA ASP A 38 -5.84 -8.07 10.81
C ASP A 38 -6.63 -9.36 11.05
N SER A 39 -7.86 -9.24 11.54
CA SER A 39 -8.75 -10.38 11.80
C SER A 39 -9.33 -10.98 10.50
N GLY A 40 -9.19 -10.28 9.37
CA GLY A 40 -9.77 -10.66 8.08
C GLY A 40 -11.23 -10.28 7.91
N GLU A 41 -11.88 -9.72 8.94
CA GLU A 41 -13.25 -9.25 8.88
C GLU A 41 -13.31 -7.72 8.95
N TRP A 42 -13.84 -7.11 7.89
CA TRP A 42 -14.10 -5.68 7.87
C TRP A 42 -15.48 -5.38 8.45
N ASN A 43 -15.55 -4.52 9.48
CA ASN A 43 -16.79 -4.04 10.04
C ASN A 43 -16.91 -2.52 9.82
N PRO A 44 -17.85 -2.05 8.97
CA PRO A 44 -18.01 -0.62 8.69
C PRO A 44 -18.54 0.18 9.89
N MET A 45 -19.06 -0.50 10.92
CA MET A 45 -19.51 0.14 12.17
C MET A 45 -18.36 0.32 13.17
N ASP A 46 -17.21 -0.31 12.91
CA ASP A 46 -16.00 -0.12 13.69
C ASP A 46 -15.47 1.27 13.39
N THR A 47 -15.84 2.22 14.24
CA THR A 47 -15.55 3.65 14.08
C THR A 47 -14.36 4.07 14.92
N GLU A 48 -13.60 3.12 15.46
CA GLU A 48 -12.34 3.43 16.12
C GLU A 48 -11.39 4.04 15.07
N GLY A 49 -10.76 5.17 15.43
CA GLY A 49 -9.82 5.85 14.54
C GLY A 49 -8.79 4.85 14.03
N SER A 50 -8.62 4.78 12.72
CA SER A 50 -7.76 3.83 12.05
C SER A 50 -6.69 4.56 11.25
N ARG A 51 -5.65 3.83 10.87
CA ARG A 51 -4.61 4.37 10.00
C ARG A 51 -5.17 4.91 8.67
N ALA A 52 -6.33 4.41 8.22
CA ALA A 52 -6.99 4.86 6.99
C ALA A 52 -7.41 6.34 7.06
N ASP A 53 -7.71 6.87 8.25
CA ASP A 53 -8.19 8.26 8.41
C ASP A 53 -7.15 9.31 7.98
N SER A 54 -5.88 8.92 7.89
CA SER A 54 -4.78 9.77 7.42
C SER A 54 -4.57 9.76 5.90
N PHE A 55 -5.37 9.00 5.14
CA PHE A 55 -5.23 8.83 3.69
C PHE A 55 -6.54 9.06 2.95
N GLU A 56 -6.45 9.69 1.79
CA GLU A 56 -7.62 9.99 0.94
C GLU A 56 -8.11 8.76 0.17
N TYR A 57 -7.24 7.78 -0.02
CA TYR A 57 -7.53 6.58 -0.79
C TYR A 57 -6.90 5.34 -0.13
N VAL A 58 -7.71 4.28 0.02
CA VAL A 58 -7.30 3.02 0.64
C VAL A 58 -7.73 1.86 -0.25
N MET A 59 -6.79 0.94 -0.49
CA MET A 59 -7.04 -0.31 -1.19
C MET A 59 -6.68 -1.50 -0.30
N TYR A 60 -7.45 -2.58 -0.46
CA TYR A 60 -7.12 -3.89 0.10
C TYR A 60 -6.83 -4.86 -1.04
N GLY A 61 -5.72 -5.59 -0.93
CA GLY A 61 -5.30 -6.53 -1.96
C GLY A 61 -4.38 -7.62 -1.40
N LYS A 62 -4.20 -8.69 -2.18
CA LYS A 62 -3.28 -9.77 -1.88
C LYS A 62 -2.14 -9.76 -2.88
N ILE A 63 -0.92 -10.01 -2.41
CA ILE A 63 0.23 -10.19 -3.29
C ILE A 63 0.02 -11.50 -4.07
N TYR A 64 -0.09 -11.39 -5.39
CA TYR A 64 -0.32 -12.54 -6.27
C TYR A 64 0.98 -13.18 -6.75
N ARG A 65 1.96 -12.36 -7.10
CA ARG A 65 3.25 -12.80 -7.66
C ARG A 65 4.35 -11.87 -7.17
N ILE A 66 5.50 -12.45 -6.84
CA ILE A 66 6.74 -11.73 -6.60
C ILE A 66 7.73 -12.28 -7.62
N GLU A 67 8.24 -11.40 -8.47
CA GLU A 67 9.31 -11.70 -9.42
C GLU A 67 10.57 -11.01 -8.93
N GLY A 68 11.69 -11.73 -8.93
CA GLY A 68 13.00 -11.19 -8.59
C GLY A 68 13.87 -11.02 -9.83
N ASP A 69 14.71 -10.00 -9.84
CA ASP A 69 15.82 -9.90 -10.79
C ASP A 69 16.92 -10.83 -10.26
N GLU A 70 17.06 -12.03 -10.85
CA GLU A 70 18.08 -13.01 -10.45
C GLU A 70 19.52 -12.45 -10.55
N SER A 71 19.71 -11.28 -11.18
CA SER A 71 20.97 -10.56 -11.32
C SER A 71 21.43 -9.81 -10.06
N ALA A 72 20.59 -9.68 -9.02
CA ALA A 72 20.90 -8.88 -7.82
C ALA A 72 21.45 -9.69 -6.63
N LEU A 73 21.63 -11.01 -6.78
CA LEU A 73 22.04 -11.92 -5.71
C LEU A 73 23.53 -12.29 -5.72
N GLU A 74 24.40 -11.57 -6.43
CA GLU A 74 25.85 -11.73 -6.25
C GLU A 74 26.22 -11.25 -4.82
N PRO A 75 26.62 -12.16 -3.90
CA PRO A 75 27.01 -11.74 -2.57
C PRO A 75 28.36 -11.01 -2.69
N SER A 76 28.32 -9.68 -2.58
CA SER A 76 29.49 -8.88 -2.20
C SER A 76 29.86 -9.19 -0.75
N SER A 77 30.35 -10.41 -0.52
CA SER A 77 31.04 -10.83 0.69
C SER A 77 32.45 -11.27 0.27
N ARG A 78 33.25 -10.28 -0.09
CA ARG A 78 34.71 -10.32 -0.01
C ARG A 78 35.18 -8.91 0.28
N LEU A 79 35.43 -8.61 1.56
CA LEU A 79 36.64 -7.96 2.08
C LEU A 79 36.54 -7.82 3.60
#